data_AF-A0A948CPX2-F1
#
_entry.id   AF-A0A948CPX2-F1
#
_cell.length_a   1.000
_cell.length_b   1.000
_cell.length_c   1.000
_cell.angle_alpha   90.00
_cell.angle_beta   90.00
_cell.angle_gamma   90.00
#
_symmetry.space_group_name_H-M   'P 1'
#
loop_
_entity.id
_entity.type
_entity.pdbx_description
1 polymer ?
#
loop_
_entity_poly.entity_id
_entity_poly.type
_entity_poly.pdbx_seq_one_letter_code
_entity_poly.pdbx_strand_id
1 'polypeptide(L)'
;MKKVGFVGWRGMVGSVLMGRMLEERDFDGIEPVFFTTSNVGGQGPAIGRDIDTLKDASDIAALAEMDIIISCQGGDYTKSVFPALRSGGWDGYWIDAASSLRMDDDAIIILDHAHVALVRRQLVDRATAEQDFTGSRRL
;
A
#
# COMPACT_ATOMS: atom_id res chain seq x y z
N MET A 1 -10.99 -3.84 10.56
CA MET A 1 -9.53 -3.68 10.37
C MET A 1 -9.30 -3.34 8.90
N LYS A 2 -8.18 -2.70 8.57
CA LYS A 2 -7.87 -2.32 7.19
C LYS A 2 -7.30 -3.53 6.42
N LYS A 3 -7.72 -3.72 5.17
CA LYS A 3 -7.17 -4.72 4.25
C LYS A 3 -5.86 -4.22 3.64
N VAL A 4 -4.79 -4.95 3.87
CA VAL A 4 -3.44 -4.54 3.46
C VAL A 4 -2.86 -5.57 2.50
N GLY A 5 -2.69 -5.19 1.24
CA GLY A 5 -2.06 -6.00 0.21
C GLY A 5 -0.53 -5.91 0.28
N PHE A 6 0.15 -7.05 0.28
CA PHE A 6 1.62 -7.13 0.26
C PHE A 6 2.09 -7.69 -1.08
N VAL A 7 2.91 -6.92 -1.81
CA VAL A 7 3.54 -7.34 -3.06
C VAL A 7 5.06 -7.31 -2.92
N GLY A 8 5.75 -8.32 -3.45
CA GLY A 8 7.22 -8.39 -3.39
C GLY A 8 7.79 -8.69 -2.00
N TRP A 9 6.95 -9.19 -1.08
CA TRP A 9 7.34 -9.58 0.28
C TRP A 9 8.38 -10.70 0.36
N ARG A 10 8.59 -11.45 -0.73
CA ARG A 10 9.62 -12.52 -0.83
C ARG A 10 11.01 -12.02 -1.21
N GLY A 11 11.13 -10.81 -1.75
CA GLY A 11 12.43 -10.22 -2.14
C GLY A 11 13.25 -9.79 -0.93
N MET A 12 14.49 -9.33 -1.15
CA MET A 12 15.39 -8.92 -0.05
C MET A 12 14.80 -7.82 0.83
N VAL A 13 14.22 -6.76 0.24
CA VAL A 13 13.58 -5.69 1.00
C VAL A 13 12.29 -6.18 1.67
N GLY A 14 11.50 -6.96 0.93
CA GLY A 14 10.24 -7.52 1.42
C GLY A 14 10.44 -8.45 2.62
N SER A 15 11.46 -9.30 2.61
CA SER A 15 11.70 -10.25 3.71
C SER A 15 12.15 -9.55 4.98
N VAL A 16 12.94 -8.48 4.87
CA VAL A 16 13.29 -7.61 6.01
C VAL A 16 12.04 -6.92 6.56
N LEU A 17 11.18 -6.37 5.69
CA LEU A 17 9.90 -5.80 6.11
C LEU A 17 9.05 -6.83 6.86
N MET A 18 8.88 -8.05 6.33
CA MET A 18 8.11 -9.10 6.98
C MET A 18 8.68 -9.48 8.35
N GLY A 19 10.02 -9.58 8.48
CA GLY A 19 10.67 -9.85 9.75
C GLY A 19 10.38 -8.77 10.79
N ARG A 20 10.55 -7.49 10.42
CA ARG A 20 10.26 -6.35 11.30
C ARG A 20 8.79 -6.27 11.71
N MET A 21 7.87 -6.48 10.77
CA MET A 21 6.43 -6.50 11.07
C MET A 21 6.03 -7.63 12.02
N LEU A 22 6.71 -8.78 11.98
CA LEU A 22 6.51 -9.85 12.94
C LEU A 22 7.07 -9.50 14.32
N GLU A 23 8.28 -8.93 14.37
CA GLU A 23 8.92 -8.48 15.62
C GLU A 23 8.07 -7.43 16.35
N GLU A 24 7.51 -6.48 15.61
CA GLU A 24 6.68 -5.38 16.15
C GLU A 24 5.20 -5.76 16.28
N ARG A 25 4.82 -6.98 15.89
CA ARG A 25 3.43 -7.50 15.92
C ARG A 25 2.43 -6.69 15.08
N ASP A 26 2.88 -6.07 14.01
CA ASP A 26 2.05 -5.20 13.15
C ASP A 26 0.87 -5.95 12.51
N PHE A 27 1.00 -7.26 12.28
CA PHE A 27 -0.07 -8.07 11.69
C PHE A 27 -1.30 -8.19 12.59
N ASP A 28 -1.19 -7.99 13.90
CA ASP A 28 -2.32 -8.09 14.84
C ASP A 28 -3.39 -7.00 14.57
N GLY A 29 -3.01 -5.87 13.96
CA GLY A 29 -3.88 -4.72 13.70
C GLY A 29 -4.50 -4.65 12.30
N ILE A 30 -4.17 -5.58 11.40
CA ILE A 30 -4.54 -5.52 9.98
C ILE A 30 -5.10 -6.85 9.46
N GLU A 31 -5.76 -6.79 8.30
CA GLU A 31 -6.16 -7.94 7.49
C GLU A 31 -5.20 -8.07 6.28
N PRO A 32 -4.14 -8.89 6.36
CA PRO A 32 -3.10 -8.97 5.34
C PRO A 32 -3.52 -9.90 4.22
N VAL A 33 -3.31 -9.44 2.99
CA VAL A 33 -3.51 -10.22 1.78
C VAL A 33 -2.19 -10.26 1.03
N PHE A 34 -1.71 -11.46 0.72
CA PHE A 34 -0.41 -11.64 0.09
C PHE A 34 -0.57 -11.90 -1.40
N PHE A 35 0.11 -11.08 -2.20
CA PHE A 35 0.11 -11.17 -3.65
C PHE A 35 1.46 -11.70 -4.15
N THR A 36 1.45 -12.27 -5.35
CA THR A 36 2.65 -12.82 -5.99
C THR A 36 2.61 -12.67 -7.51
N THR A 37 3.78 -12.52 -8.12
CA THR A 37 3.94 -12.50 -9.58
C THR A 37 4.31 -13.87 -10.16
N SER A 38 4.54 -14.88 -9.32
CA SER A 38 5.13 -16.16 -9.79
C SER A 38 4.61 -17.43 -9.12
N ASN A 39 3.76 -17.34 -8.08
CA ASN A 39 3.28 -18.51 -7.34
C ASN A 39 1.81 -18.40 -6.91
N VAL A 40 0.93 -17.97 -7.84
CA VAL A 40 -0.50 -17.76 -7.57
C VAL A 40 -1.14 -19.05 -7.08
N GLY A 41 -1.98 -18.97 -6.05
CA GLY A 41 -2.59 -20.12 -5.38
C GLY A 41 -1.65 -20.88 -4.42
N GLY A 42 -0.38 -20.47 -4.35
CA GLY A 42 0.58 -21.04 -3.41
C GLY A 42 0.31 -20.66 -1.95
N GLN A 43 1.08 -21.26 -1.05
CA GLN A 43 1.01 -20.95 0.38
C GLN A 43 1.60 -19.57 0.69
N GLY A 44 0.92 -18.79 1.53
CA GLY A 44 1.43 -17.51 2.03
C GLY A 44 2.48 -17.66 3.14
N PRO A 45 3.07 -16.53 3.60
CA PRO A 45 4.07 -16.54 4.67
C PRO A 45 3.49 -16.98 6.02
N ALA A 46 4.31 -17.66 6.82
CA ALA A 46 3.95 -17.98 8.19
C ALA A 46 4.03 -16.72 9.07
N ILE A 47 2.89 -16.06 9.27
CA ILE A 47 2.78 -14.84 10.08
C ILE A 47 2.18 -15.06 11.47
N GLY A 48 2.13 -16.31 11.94
CA GLY A 48 1.55 -16.67 13.24
C GLY A 48 0.02 -16.80 13.24
N ARG A 49 -0.63 -16.73 12.08
CA ARG A 49 -2.06 -17.06 11.88
C ARG A 49 -2.31 -17.61 10.47
N ASP A 50 -3.48 -18.22 10.30
CA ASP A 50 -3.93 -18.67 8.99
C ASP A 50 -4.21 -17.49 8.06
N ILE A 51 -3.81 -17.66 6.81
CA ILE A 51 -4.01 -16.71 5.73
C ILE A 51 -4.44 -17.46 4.47
N ASP A 52 -5.15 -16.76 3.60
CA ASP A 52 -5.55 -17.28 2.30
C ASP A 52 -4.33 -17.57 1.41
N THR A 53 -4.59 -18.32 0.33
CA THR A 53 -3.59 -18.57 -0.71
C THR A 53 -3.18 -17.29 -1.43
N LEU A 54 -1.99 -17.33 -2.04
CA LEU A 54 -1.42 -16.17 -2.71
C LEU A 54 -2.28 -15.71 -3.89
N LYS A 55 -2.67 -14.43 -3.90
CA LYS A 55 -3.39 -13.80 -5.01
C LYS A 55 -2.42 -13.34 -6.11
N ASP A 56 -2.95 -13.15 -7.33
CA ASP A 56 -2.16 -12.66 -8.46
C ASP A 56 -1.87 -11.15 -8.32
N ALA A 57 -0.59 -10.78 -8.28
CA ALA A 57 -0.14 -9.40 -8.17
C ALA A 57 -0.43 -8.54 -9.43
N SER A 58 -0.86 -9.15 -10.53
CA SER A 58 -1.30 -8.45 -11.73
C SER A 58 -2.83 -8.29 -11.83
N ASP A 59 -3.59 -8.91 -10.91
CA ASP A 59 -5.05 -8.78 -10.86
C ASP A 59 -5.45 -7.44 -10.24
N ILE A 60 -5.76 -6.47 -11.10
CA ILE A 60 -6.18 -5.12 -10.71
C ILE A 60 -7.46 -5.13 -9.88
N ALA A 61 -8.40 -6.04 -10.15
CA ALA A 61 -9.65 -6.11 -9.40
C ALA A 61 -9.39 -6.58 -7.96
N ALA A 62 -8.57 -7.62 -7.79
CA ALA A 62 -8.18 -8.11 -6.47
C ALA A 62 -7.35 -7.07 -5.68
N LEU A 63 -6.50 -6.30 -6.36
CA LEU A 63 -5.74 -5.21 -5.74
C LEU A 63 -6.66 -4.06 -5.31
N ALA A 64 -7.67 -3.72 -6.12
CA ALA A 64 -8.61 -2.64 -5.84
C ALA A 64 -9.50 -2.90 -4.60
N GLU A 65 -9.61 -4.14 -4.14
CA GLU A 65 -10.30 -4.49 -2.89
C GLU A 65 -9.51 -4.05 -1.62
N MET A 66 -8.24 -3.68 -1.76
CA MET A 66 -7.38 -3.35 -0.62
C MET A 66 -7.55 -1.89 -0.19
N ASP A 67 -7.53 -1.64 1.12
CA ASP A 67 -7.45 -0.26 1.64
C ASP A 67 -6.03 0.31 1.45
N ILE A 68 -5.02 -0.54 1.60
CA ILE A 68 -3.60 -0.18 1.55
C ILE A 68 -2.85 -1.25 0.76
N ILE A 69 -1.91 -0.86 -0.08
CA ILE A 69 -0.97 -1.76 -0.75
C ILE A 69 0.45 -1.35 -0.39
N ILE A 70 1.24 -2.31 0.09
CA ILE A 70 2.67 -2.16 0.38
C ILE A 70 3.45 -2.98 -0.65
N SER A 71 4.18 -2.29 -1.52
CA SER A 71 4.98 -2.89 -2.58
C SER A 71 6.47 -2.79 -2.30
N CYS A 72 7.14 -3.95 -2.32
CA CYS A 72 8.59 -4.10 -2.35
C CYS A 72 9.07 -4.77 -3.66
N GLN A 73 8.21 -4.85 -4.67
CA GLN A 73 8.47 -5.64 -5.89
C GLN A 73 9.48 -4.96 -6.84
N GLY A 74 9.46 -3.62 -6.90
CA GLY A 74 10.37 -2.83 -7.73
C GLY A 74 9.66 -1.96 -8.76
N GLY A 75 10.44 -1.06 -9.37
CA GLY A 75 9.88 0.05 -10.15
C GLY A 75 9.15 -0.35 -11.42
N ASP A 76 9.54 -1.44 -12.07
CA ASP A 76 8.86 -1.93 -13.29
C ASP A 76 7.46 -2.44 -12.97
N TYR A 77 7.30 -3.10 -11.81
CA TYR A 77 5.98 -3.52 -11.32
C TYR A 77 5.10 -2.31 -10.99
N THR A 78 5.66 -1.31 -10.29
CA THR A 78 4.92 -0.07 -10.00
C THR A 78 4.43 0.59 -11.29
N LYS A 79 5.30 0.74 -12.29
CA LYS A 79 4.95 1.37 -13.57
C LYS A 79 3.90 0.60 -14.37
N SER A 80 3.83 -0.73 -14.22
CA SER A 80 2.85 -1.55 -14.94
C SER A 80 1.49 -1.62 -14.24
N VAL A 81 1.46 -1.62 -12.90
CA VAL A 81 0.23 -1.86 -12.12
C VAL A 81 -0.39 -0.58 -11.58
N PHE A 82 0.41 0.34 -11.03
CA PHE A 82 -0.12 1.51 -10.33
C PHE A 82 -1.02 2.41 -11.20
N PRO A 83 -0.66 2.72 -12.47
CA PRO A 83 -1.53 3.54 -13.34
C PRO A 83 -2.87 2.87 -13.66
N ALA A 84 -2.86 1.55 -13.91
CA ALA A 84 -4.08 0.78 -14.18
C ALA A 84 -4.98 0.75 -12.94
N LEU A 85 -4.41 0.58 -11.76
CA LEU A 85 -5.14 0.58 -10.50
C LEU A 85 -5.79 1.94 -10.21
N ARG A 86 -5.05 3.05 -10.36
CA ARG A 86 -5.56 4.40 -10.17
C ARG A 86 -6.62 4.79 -11.21
N SER A 87 -6.40 4.47 -12.49
CA SER A 87 -7.41 4.74 -13.54
C SER A 87 -8.68 3.90 -13.37
N GLY A 88 -8.60 2.76 -12.68
CA GLY A 88 -9.75 1.97 -12.23
C GLY A 88 -10.57 2.60 -11.09
N GLY A 89 -10.18 3.78 -10.59
CA GLY A 89 -10.90 4.49 -9.52
C GLY A 89 -10.51 4.06 -8.11
N TRP A 90 -9.44 3.29 -7.94
CA TRP A 90 -8.96 2.92 -6.61
C TRP A 90 -8.34 4.11 -5.89
N ASP A 91 -8.86 4.44 -4.71
CA ASP A 91 -8.43 5.58 -3.88
C ASP A 91 -7.72 5.17 -2.58
N GLY A 92 -7.24 3.93 -2.49
CA GLY A 92 -6.48 3.46 -1.33
C GLY A 92 -5.05 4.03 -1.25
N TYR A 93 -4.31 3.62 -0.22
CA TYR A 93 -2.93 4.06 0.01
C TYR A 93 -1.92 3.13 -0.69
N TRP A 94 -1.05 3.70 -1.52
CA TRP A 94 0.06 2.97 -2.14
C TRP A 94 1.37 3.35 -1.46
N ILE A 95 1.98 2.38 -0.77
CA ILE A 95 3.26 2.52 -0.08
C ILE A 95 4.29 1.72 -0.87
N ASP A 96 5.32 2.40 -1.37
CA ASP A 96 6.26 1.82 -2.31
C ASP A 96 7.71 2.02 -1.88
N ALA A 97 8.51 0.95 -1.93
CA ALA A 97 9.95 1.03 -1.76
C ALA A 97 10.67 1.53 -3.03
N ALA A 98 10.05 1.35 -4.20
CA ALA A 98 10.65 1.73 -5.48
C ALA A 98 10.81 3.25 -5.62
N SER A 99 11.69 3.66 -6.53
CA SER A 99 11.90 5.09 -6.83
C SER A 99 10.93 5.68 -7.83
N SER A 100 10.10 4.86 -8.50
CA SER A 100 9.31 5.24 -9.68
C SER A 100 8.40 6.45 -9.44
N LEU A 101 7.79 6.56 -8.27
CA LEU A 101 6.81 7.62 -7.96
C LEU A 101 7.38 8.74 -7.07
N ARG A 102 8.67 8.69 -6.70
CA ARG A 102 9.24 9.61 -5.68
C ARG A 102 9.16 11.09 -6.07
N MET A 103 9.10 11.38 -7.37
CA MET A 103 9.07 12.73 -7.91
C MET A 103 7.68 13.13 -8.44
N ASP A 104 6.67 12.27 -8.31
CA ASP A 104 5.31 12.63 -8.67
C ASP A 104 4.77 13.66 -7.68
N ASP A 105 4.06 14.68 -8.18
CA ASP A 105 3.53 15.79 -7.36
C ASP A 105 2.53 15.32 -6.29
N ASP A 106 1.86 14.20 -6.54
CA ASP A 106 0.89 13.59 -5.63
C ASP A 106 1.52 12.56 -4.67
N ALA A 107 2.85 12.40 -4.70
CA ALA A 107 3.57 11.47 -3.85
C ALA A 107 4.28 12.17 -2.69
N ILE A 108 4.49 11.43 -1.61
CA ILE A 108 5.18 11.90 -0.40
C ILE A 108 6.34 10.94 -0.12
N ILE A 109 7.56 11.48 -0.05
CA ILE A 109 8.73 10.71 0.38
C ILE A 109 8.70 10.59 1.91
N ILE A 110 8.50 9.37 2.41
CA ILE A 110 8.43 9.11 3.85
C ILE A 110 9.83 8.81 4.40
N LEU A 111 10.29 9.66 5.33
CA LEU A 111 11.51 9.50 6.14
C LEU A 111 11.16 9.98 7.56
N ASP A 112 10.68 9.05 8.39
CA ASP A 112 9.97 9.33 9.66
C ASP A 112 10.70 10.35 10.56
N HIS A 113 11.98 10.13 10.89
CA HIS A 113 12.70 11.03 11.80
C HIS A 113 12.85 12.50 11.32
N ALA A 114 12.67 12.79 10.03
CA ALA A 114 12.81 14.15 9.49
C ALA A 114 11.47 14.78 9.04
N HIS A 115 10.43 13.99 8.78
CA HIS A 115 9.25 14.45 8.04
C HIS A 115 7.89 14.04 8.62
N VAL A 116 7.80 13.54 9.86
CA VAL A 116 6.50 13.16 10.51
C VAL A 116 5.44 14.26 10.41
N ALA A 117 5.82 15.52 10.64
CA ALA A 117 4.89 16.63 10.60
C ALA A 117 4.29 16.87 9.21
N LEU A 118 5.10 16.70 8.16
CA LEU A 118 4.67 16.85 6.76
C LEU A 118 3.71 15.73 6.36
N VAL A 119 4.08 14.48 6.65
CA VAL A 119 3.24 13.30 6.36
C VAL A 119 1.89 13.42 7.06
N ARG A 120 1.88 13.77 8.37
CA ARG A 120 0.64 13.98 9.12
C ARG A 120 -0.23 15.08 8.52
N ARG A 121 0.37 16.22 8.14
CA ARG A 121 -0.37 17.33 7.53
C ARG A 121 -1.05 16.90 6.24
N GLN A 122 -0.33 16.27 5.32
CA GLN A 122 -0.90 15.88 4.02
C GLN A 122 -1.96 14.76 4.16
N LEU A 123 -1.80 13.84 5.12
CA LEU A 123 -2.83 12.85 5.43
C LEU A 123 -4.11 13.50 6.00
N VAL A 124 -3.97 14.52 6.86
CA VAL A 124 -5.12 15.30 7.36
C VAL A 124 -5.77 16.11 6.25
N ASP A 125 -4.98 16.78 5.40
CA ASP A 125 -5.49 17.55 4.27
C ASP A 125 -6.26 16.66 3.28
N ARG A 126 -5.78 15.43 3.00
CA ARG A 126 -6.54 14.44 2.22
C ARG A 126 -7.82 13.96 2.92
N ALA A 127 -7.76 13.66 4.22
CA ALA A 127 -8.92 13.22 4.98
C ALA A 127 -9.99 14.32 5.13
N THR A 128 -9.58 15.59 5.06
CA THR A 128 -10.48 16.76 5.12
C THR A 128 -10.94 17.22 3.74
N ALA A 129 -10.24 16.85 2.66
CA ALA A 129 -10.67 17.14 1.28
C ALA A 129 -12.00 16.47 0.90
N GLU A 130 -12.45 15.42 1.61
CA GLU A 130 -13.82 14.88 1.49
C GLU A 130 -14.88 15.65 2.31
N GLN A 131 -14.51 16.65 3.13
CA GLN A 131 -15.43 17.47 3.92
C GLN A 131 -15.71 18.87 3.33
N ASP A 132 -14.97 19.33 2.33
CA ASP A 132 -15.16 20.66 1.75
C ASP A 132 -15.89 20.64 0.41
N PHE A 133 -17.21 20.41 0.48
CA PHE A 133 -18.17 21.01 -0.45
C PHE A 133 -19.46 21.38 0.29
N THR A 134 -19.63 22.66 0.60
CA THR A 134 -20.78 23.53 0.24
C THR A 134 -20.84 24.75 1.16
N GLY A 135 -20.77 25.95 0.57
CA GLY A 135 -20.97 27.18 1.33
C GLY A 135 -20.69 28.44 0.54
N SER A 136 -21.51 28.73 -0.47
CA SER A 136 -21.72 30.10 -0.94
C SER A 136 -21.86 31.02 0.27
N ARG A 137 -20.95 31.98 0.41
CA ARG A 137 -21.21 33.16 1.22
C ARG A 137 -20.77 34.38 0.43
N ARG A 138 -21.74 34.92 -0.33
CA ARG A 138 -21.85 36.37 -0.49
C ARG A 138 -21.76 36.97 0.91
N LEU A 139 -20.80 37.85 1.12
CA LEU A 139 -20.99 39.27 1.41
C LEU A 139 -19.74 40.01 0.94
#